data_AF-A0A352VQA8-F1
#
_entry.id   AF-A0A352VQA8-F1
#
_cell.length_a   1.000
_cell.length_b   1.000
_cell.length_c   1.000
_cell.angle_alpha   90.00
_cell.angle_beta   90.00
_cell.angle_gamma   90.00
#
_symmetry.space_group_name_H-M   'P 1'
#
loop_
_entity.id
_entity.type
_entity.pdbx_description
1 polymer ?
#
loop_
_entity_poly.entity_id
_entity_poly.type
_entity_poly.pdbx_seq_one_letter_code
_entity_poly.pdbx_strand_id
1 'polypeptide(L)'
;MAVDLRYSRNRNCRVWLERVLTQLEATGVLEATRERYPAHYHVALFPKPYAAYVQGKSTRSAQRVQQVAYTVRSGDSLWTIARKHGTTVEVLQRTNGIRGSRIYEGQVLDLPGSR
;
A
#
# COMPACT_ATOMS: atom_id res chain seq x y z
N MET A 1 -14.85 -19.61 -4.20
CA MET A 1 -15.71 -18.85 -3.25
C MET A 1 -16.45 -17.80 -4.06
N ALA A 2 -17.72 -17.53 -3.79
CA ALA A 2 -18.46 -16.49 -4.50
C ALA A 2 -18.88 -15.36 -3.56
N VAL A 3 -18.90 -14.12 -4.06
CA VAL A 3 -19.31 -12.92 -3.31
C VAL A 3 -20.19 -12.05 -4.21
N ASP A 4 -21.28 -11.55 -3.64
CA ASP A 4 -22.19 -10.64 -4.32
C ASP A 4 -21.92 -9.19 -3.91
N LEU A 5 -21.58 -8.36 -4.89
CA LEU A 5 -21.32 -6.94 -4.68
C LEU A 5 -22.52 -6.12 -5.18
N ARG A 6 -23.05 -5.26 -4.30
CA ARG A 6 -24.14 -4.35 -4.65
C ARG A 6 -23.71 -3.38 -5.73
N TYR A 7 -24.59 -3.17 -6.69
CA TYR A 7 -24.40 -2.14 -7.69
C TYR A 7 -24.57 -0.74 -7.08
N SER A 8 -23.52 0.09 -7.16
CA SER A 8 -23.56 1.47 -6.66
C SER A 8 -24.18 2.41 -7.68
N ARG A 9 -25.08 3.30 -7.21
CA ARG A 9 -25.64 4.40 -8.02
C ARG A 9 -24.65 5.55 -8.22
N ASN A 10 -23.57 5.61 -7.42
CA ASN A 10 -22.51 6.61 -7.59
C ASN A 10 -21.61 6.21 -8.77
N ARG A 11 -21.54 7.07 -9.79
CA ARG A 11 -20.77 6.81 -11.02
C ARG A 11 -19.29 6.57 -10.75
N ASN A 12 -18.68 7.33 -9.84
CA ASN A 12 -17.25 7.19 -9.54
C ASN A 12 -16.95 5.85 -8.87
N CYS A 13 -17.80 5.44 -7.92
CA CYS A 13 -17.68 4.14 -7.26
C CYS A 13 -17.87 2.99 -8.25
N ARG A 14 -18.88 3.08 -9.13
CA ARG A 14 -19.14 2.05 -10.14
C ARG A 14 -17.99 1.92 -11.13
N VAL A 15 -17.51 3.03 -11.69
CA VAL A 15 -16.39 3.02 -12.65
C VAL A 15 -15.12 2.51 -11.98
N TRP A 16 -14.86 2.90 -10.73
CA TRP A 16 -13.74 2.35 -9.98
C TRP A 16 -13.85 0.84 -9.79
N LEU A 17 -15.03 0.34 -9.38
CA LEU A 17 -15.27 -1.09 -9.16
C LEU A 17 -15.11 -1.89 -10.46
N GLU A 18 -15.73 -1.44 -11.56
CA GLU A 18 -15.63 -2.10 -12.87
C GLU A 18 -14.18 -2.20 -13.34
N ARG A 19 -13.38 -1.12 -13.19
CA ARG A 19 -11.95 -1.15 -13.53
C ARG A 19 -11.17 -2.17 -12.71
N VAL A 20 -11.47 -2.28 -11.41
CA VAL A 20 -10.81 -3.24 -10.52
C VAL A 20 -11.20 -4.67 -10.90
N LEU A 21 -12.48 -4.94 -11.14
CA LEU A 21 -12.97 -6.27 -11.53
C LEU A 21 -12.32 -6.71 -12.84
N THR A 22 -12.37 -5.88 -13.89
CA THR A 22 -11.74 -6.17 -15.18
C THR A 22 -10.23 -6.41 -15.06
N GLN A 23 -9.53 -5.66 -14.20
CA GLN A 23 -8.09 -5.88 -13.97
C GLN A 23 -7.82 -7.23 -13.33
N LEU A 24 -8.64 -7.65 -12.36
CA LEU A 24 -8.46 -8.92 -11.65
C LEU A 24 -8.86 -10.12 -12.51
N GLU A 25 -9.87 -9.97 -13.36
CA GLU A 25 -10.23 -10.94 -14.39
C GLU A 25 -9.08 -11.17 -15.38
N ALA A 26 -8.45 -10.10 -15.86
CA ALA A 26 -7.27 -10.20 -16.74
C ALA A 26 -6.09 -10.95 -16.10
N THR A 27 -6.01 -10.97 -14.76
CA THR A 27 -5.01 -11.75 -14.03
C THR A 27 -5.45 -13.17 -13.66
N GLY A 28 -6.70 -13.55 -13.99
CA GLY A 28 -7.26 -14.88 -13.67
C GLY A 28 -7.47 -15.11 -12.17
N VAL A 29 -7.52 -14.05 -11.36
CA VAL A 29 -7.73 -14.16 -9.90
C VAL A 29 -9.20 -14.39 -9.57
N LEU A 30 -10.08 -13.84 -10.40
CA LEU A 30 -11.53 -13.92 -10.24
C LEU A 30 -12.22 -13.85 -11.60
N GLU A 31 -13.51 -14.17 -11.61
CA GLU A 31 -14.45 -13.83 -12.67
C GLU A 31 -15.60 -13.01 -12.09
N ALA A 32 -16.06 -11.99 -12.80
CA ALA A 32 -17.11 -11.08 -12.36
C ALA A 32 -18.19 -10.93 -13.44
N THR A 33 -19.40 -11.38 -13.13
CA THR A 33 -20.56 -11.23 -14.00
C THR A 33 -21.49 -10.17 -13.44
N ARG A 34 -21.88 -9.18 -14.27
CA ARG A 34 -22.89 -8.20 -13.90
C ARG A 34 -24.29 -8.74 -14.21
N GLU A 35 -25.05 -9.01 -13.17
CA GLU A 35 -26.46 -9.39 -13.26
C GLU A 35 -27.35 -8.14 -13.35
N ARG A 36 -28.42 -8.21 -14.14
CA ARG A 36 -29.28 -7.05 -14.43
C ARG A 36 -30.45 -6.92 -13.45
N TYR A 37 -30.96 -8.02 -12.87
CA TYR A 37 -32.13 -7.99 -11.98
C TYR A 37 -32.06 -9.01 -10.82
N PRO A 38 -31.88 -8.55 -9.55
CA PRO A 38 -31.51 -7.19 -9.16
C PRO A 38 -30.11 -6.83 -9.68
N ALA A 39 -29.81 -5.55 -9.88
CA ALA A 39 -28.48 -5.14 -10.34
C ALA A 39 -27.40 -5.43 -9.27
N HIS A 40 -26.53 -6.41 -9.52
CA HIS A 40 -25.40 -6.74 -8.67
C HIS A 40 -24.28 -7.40 -9.49
N TYR A 41 -23.10 -7.49 -8.90
CA TYR A 41 -21.97 -8.23 -9.48
C TYR A 41 -21.83 -9.55 -8.73
N HIS A 42 -21.94 -10.66 -9.46
CA HIS A 42 -21.53 -11.98 -8.98
C HIS A 42 -20.04 -12.14 -9.22
N VAL A 43 -19.25 -12.30 -8.16
CA VAL A 43 -17.79 -12.45 -8.25
C VAL A 43 -17.39 -13.83 -7.76
N ALA A 44 -16.82 -14.64 -8.66
CA ALA A 44 -16.22 -15.92 -8.34
C ALA A 44 -14.71 -15.76 -8.10
N LEU A 45 -14.26 -16.07 -6.90
CA LEU A 45 -12.86 -16.08 -6.50
C LEU A 45 -12.26 -17.47 -6.63
N PHE A 46 -11.12 -17.55 -7.31
CA PHE A 46 -10.36 -18.79 -7.46
C PHE A 46 -9.28 -18.88 -6.37
N PRO A 47 -9.35 -19.87 -5.44
CA PRO A 47 -8.51 -19.86 -4.23
C PRO A 47 -7.01 -19.86 -4.49
N LYS A 48 -6.53 -20.64 -5.46
CA LYS A 48 -5.11 -20.76 -5.80
C LYS A 48 -4.52 -19.44 -6.35
N PRO A 49 -5.04 -18.85 -7.44
CA PRO A 49 -4.50 -17.58 -7.94
C PRO A 49 -4.77 -16.41 -6.98
N TYR A 50 -5.87 -16.44 -6.21
CA TYR A 50 -6.12 -15.45 -5.17
C TYR A 50 -5.05 -15.48 -4.06
N ALA A 51 -4.64 -16.66 -3.61
CA ALA A 51 -3.58 -16.79 -2.61
C ALA A 51 -2.25 -16.18 -3.12
N ALA A 52 -1.86 -16.47 -4.36
CA ALA A 52 -0.67 -15.89 -4.98
C ALA A 52 -0.78 -14.36 -5.14
N TYR A 53 -1.96 -13.85 -5.50
CA TYR A 53 -2.23 -12.41 -5.60
C TYR A 53 -2.05 -11.69 -4.26
N VAL A 54 -2.57 -12.26 -3.17
CA VAL A 54 -2.42 -11.68 -1.82
C VAL A 54 -0.95 -11.69 -1.37
N GLN A 55 -0.23 -12.78 -1.63
CA GLN A 55 1.21 -12.87 -1.34
C GLN A 55 2.01 -11.80 -2.10
N GLY A 56 1.74 -11.61 -3.40
CA GLY A 56 2.40 -10.59 -4.22
C GLY A 56 2.11 -9.15 -3.78
N LYS A 57 0.93 -8.87 -3.21
CA LYS A 57 0.64 -7.56 -2.61
C LYS A 57 1.41 -7.31 -1.32
N SER A 58 1.53 -8.34 -0.48
CA SER A 58 2.30 -8.25 0.77
C SER A 58 3.78 -7.99 0.48
N THR A 59 4.38 -8.73 -0.45
CA THR A 59 5.79 -8.54 -0.83
C THR A 59 6.03 -7.17 -1.46
N ARG A 60 5.12 -6.68 -2.32
CA ARG A 60 5.24 -5.32 -2.88
C ARG A 60 5.10 -4.22 -1.82
N SER A 61 4.26 -4.42 -0.81
CA SER A 61 4.19 -3.51 0.34
C SER A 61 5.46 -3.55 1.19
N ALA A 62 6.03 -4.73 1.42
CA ALA A 62 7.30 -4.88 2.12
C ALA A 62 8.48 -4.29 1.33
N GLN A 63 8.50 -4.46 0.00
CA GLN A 63 9.54 -3.96 -0.88
C GLN A 63 9.46 -2.44 -1.10
N ARG A 64 8.27 -1.83 -0.92
CA ARG A 64 8.12 -0.37 -0.84
C ARG A 64 8.64 0.20 0.48
N VAL A 65 8.82 -0.63 1.50
CA VAL A 65 9.54 -0.31 2.73
C VAL A 65 10.95 -0.87 2.64
N GLN A 66 11.69 -0.51 1.58
CA GLN A 66 13.15 -0.64 1.66
C GLN A 66 13.59 0.35 2.74
N GLN A 67 14.03 -0.20 3.87
CA GLN A 67 14.67 0.57 4.93
C GLN A 67 16.01 1.04 4.39
N VAL A 68 16.11 2.34 4.12
CA VAL A 68 17.38 2.95 3.72
C VAL A 68 18.04 3.45 4.99
N ALA A 69 19.21 2.92 5.32
CA ALA A 69 20.03 3.42 6.40
C ALA A 69 20.66 4.76 5.99
N TYR A 70 20.50 5.79 6.81
CA TYR A 70 21.07 7.12 6.61
C TYR A 70 21.97 7.50 7.78
N THR A 71 23.24 7.79 7.50
CA THR A 71 24.17 8.34 8.48
C THR A 71 23.98 9.85 8.58
N VAL A 72 23.57 10.31 9.76
CA VAL A 72 23.40 11.72 10.10
C VAL A 72 24.73 12.47 9.92
N ARG A 73 24.70 13.57 9.18
CA ARG A 73 25.86 14.44 8.95
C ARG A 73 25.78 15.69 9.82
N SER A 74 26.91 16.35 10.01
CA SER A 74 26.94 17.65 10.70
C SER A 74 25.95 18.63 10.06
N GLY A 75 25.09 19.23 10.89
CA GLY A 75 24.05 20.18 10.45
C GLY A 75 22.70 19.55 10.06
N ASP A 76 22.59 18.22 10.02
CA ASP A 76 21.30 17.57 9.78
C ASP A 76 20.38 17.67 11.01
N SER A 77 19.08 17.69 10.74
CA SER A 77 18.01 17.62 11.74
C SER A 77 16.96 16.63 11.30
N LEU A 78 16.18 16.07 12.24
CA LEU A 78 15.11 15.14 11.88
C LEU A 78 14.15 15.74 10.83
N TRP A 79 13.92 17.05 10.87
CA TRP A 79 13.06 17.73 9.92
C TRP A 79 13.67 17.81 8.52
N THR A 80 14.95 18.18 8.41
CA THR A 80 15.64 18.27 7.12
C THR A 80 15.80 16.88 6.47
N ILE A 81 16.14 15.87 7.27
CA ILE A 81 16.22 14.46 6.83
C ILE A 81 14.83 13.98 6.38
N ALA A 82 13.79 14.16 7.19
CA ALA A 82 12.44 13.74 6.85
C ALA A 82 11.98 14.33 5.51
N ARG A 83 12.16 15.64 5.33
CA ARG A 83 11.77 16.35 4.12
C ARG A 83 12.58 15.91 2.90
N LYS A 84 13.88 15.70 3.04
CA LYS A 84 14.77 15.24 1.97
C LYS A 84 14.42 13.83 1.50
N HIS A 85 13.98 12.97 2.42
CA HIS A 85 13.68 11.56 2.16
C HIS A 85 12.19 11.26 2.00
N GLY A 86 11.32 12.29 1.95
CA GLY A 86 9.89 12.12 1.72
C GLY A 86 9.14 11.41 2.85
N THR A 87 9.65 11.47 4.08
CA THR A 87 9.03 10.88 5.28
C THR A 87 8.66 11.98 6.29
N THR A 88 8.18 11.61 7.48
CA THR A 88 7.85 12.57 8.55
C THR A 88 8.73 12.37 9.77
N VAL A 89 8.91 13.43 10.56
CA VAL A 89 9.67 13.39 11.82
C VAL A 89 9.11 12.33 12.76
N GLU A 90 7.78 12.23 12.86
CA GLU A 90 7.10 11.25 13.71
C GLU A 90 7.39 9.81 13.29
N VAL A 91 7.43 9.56 11.97
CA VAL A 91 7.76 8.25 11.41
C VAL A 91 9.22 7.91 11.68
N LEU A 92 10.14 8.87 11.53
CA LEU A 92 11.56 8.67 11.88
C LEU A 92 11.75 8.37 13.36
N GLN A 93 11.09 9.13 14.24
CA GLN A 93 11.16 8.94 15.68
C GLN A 93 10.67 7.56 16.10
N ARG A 94 9.50 7.14 15.59
CA ARG A 94 8.92 5.83 15.90
C ARG A 94 9.79 4.69 15.40
N THR A 95 10.35 4.82 14.21
CA THR A 95 11.19 3.77 13.60
C THR A 95 12.50 3.60 14.34
N ASN A 96 13.10 4.71 14.79
CA ASN A 96 14.42 4.72 15.42
C ASN A 96 14.38 4.82 16.95
N GLY A 97 13.19 4.78 17.57
CA GLY A 97 13.02 4.89 19.02
C GLY A 97 13.45 6.24 19.62
N ILE A 98 13.49 7.31 18.83
CA ILE A 98 13.99 8.62 19.25
C ILE A 98 12.88 9.38 19.97
N ARG A 99 13.14 9.82 21.20
CA ARG A 99 12.26 10.71 21.96
C ARG A 99 12.72 12.15 21.75
N GLY A 100 11.87 12.97 21.11
CA GLY A 100 12.18 14.36 20.79
C GLY A 100 13.01 14.54 19.51
N SER A 101 13.75 15.64 19.41
CA SER A 101 14.43 16.06 18.17
C SER A 101 15.95 15.85 18.17
N ARG A 102 16.50 15.24 19.22
CA ARG A 102 17.95 15.13 19.41
C ARG A 102 18.52 13.96 18.61
N ILE A 103 19.44 14.28 17.70
CA ILE A 103 20.23 13.32 16.91
C ILE A 103 21.69 13.74 16.92
N TYR A 104 22.59 12.79 16.68
CA TYR A 104 24.04 13.02 16.71
C TYR A 104 24.67 12.74 15.35
N GLU A 105 25.72 13.49 15.02
CA GLU A 105 26.54 13.22 13.85
C GLU A 105 27.12 11.80 13.92
N GLY A 106 27.07 11.07 12.80
CA GLY A 106 27.48 9.66 12.72
C GLY A 106 26.40 8.67 13.15
N GLN A 107 25.27 9.12 13.70
CA GLN A 107 24.15 8.24 14.03
C GLN A 107 23.53 7.65 12.77
N VAL A 108 23.28 6.35 12.76
CA VAL A 108 22.56 5.69 11.67
C VAL A 108 21.07 5.72 11.97
N LEU A 109 20.27 6.20 11.01
CA LEU A 109 18.83 6.22 11.07
C LEU A 109 18.23 5.31 10.00
N ASP A 110 17.29 4.46 10.42
CA ASP A 110 16.43 3.69 9.53
C ASP A 110 15.33 4.60 8.97
N LEU A 111 15.35 4.80 7.66
CA LEU A 111 14.36 5.57 6.94
C LEU A 111 13.30 4.62 6.33
N PRO A 112 12.07 4.55 6.89
CA PRO A 112 11.02 3.71 6.31
C PRO A 112 10.43 4.40 5.07
N GLY A 113 10.57 3.76 3.92
CA GLY A 113 9.87 4.14 2.70
C GLY A 113 10.41 5.41 2.05
N SER A 114 11.62 5.32 1.47
CA SER A 114 11.97 6.22 0.39
C SER A 114 11.17 5.83 -0.86
N ARG A 115 10.25 6.69 -1.29
CA ARG A 115 9.46 6.50 -2.51
C ARG A 115 10.26 6.83 -3.76
#